data_AF-A0A1K1SNP7-F1
#
_entry.id   AF-A0A1K1SNP7-F1
#
_cell.length_a   1.000
_cell.length_b   1.000
_cell.length_c   1.000
_cell.angle_alpha   90.00
_cell.angle_beta   90.00
_cell.angle_gamma   90.00
#
_symmetry.space_group_name_H-M   'P 1'
#
loop_
_entity.id
_entity.type
_entity.pdbx_description
1 polymer ?
#
loop_
_entity_poly.entity_id
_entity_poly.type
_entity_poly.pdbx_seq_one_letter_code
_entity_poly.pdbx_strand_id
1 'polypeptide(L)'
;MFPSAIKVKNVNVYPYANWPGYGVGPALTKVIEGASGVYSVGTLFTNVMYNLSLSGGKELAPLVVHESYVAIGETEYGVPFTSHWVYCLQAGPEPTFGLTINAYYVPFHYVPGSYSTPPYFPIAALTDITVSQLFAPPAIGQKLLIVNGTGNIIATKTGTPHEMGVEVTSGHRVSPLAVGLQGILITGKTKDGHLISFNSLTCTDAGEPAVFLRQLA
;
A
#
# COMPACT_ATOMS: atom_id res chain seq x y z
N MET A 1 -6.50 -21.11 5.72
CA MET A 1 -5.10 -21.47 5.99
C MET A 1 -4.25 -20.25 5.65
N PHE A 2 -3.35 -19.82 6.52
CA PHE A 2 -2.55 -18.61 6.30
C PHE A 2 -1.64 -18.77 5.06
N PRO A 3 -1.34 -17.68 4.33
CA PRO A 3 -0.56 -17.76 3.11
C PRO A 3 0.83 -18.36 3.36
N SER A 4 1.14 -19.45 2.65
CA SER A 4 2.49 -20.04 2.66
C SER A 4 3.40 -19.16 1.81
N ALA A 5 4.22 -18.35 2.47
CA ALA A 5 5.19 -17.47 1.81
C ALA A 5 6.41 -18.26 1.35
N ILE A 6 6.71 -18.20 0.06
CA ILE A 6 7.85 -18.85 -0.59
C ILE A 6 8.73 -17.75 -1.17
N LYS A 7 10.01 -17.74 -0.78
CA LYS A 7 10.99 -16.85 -1.37
C LYS A 7 11.32 -17.30 -2.80
N VAL A 8 11.40 -16.34 -3.70
CA VAL A 8 11.63 -16.53 -5.13
C VAL A 8 12.77 -15.65 -5.63
N LYS A 9 13.50 -16.12 -6.64
CA LYS A 9 14.66 -15.46 -7.27
C LYS A 9 14.61 -15.65 -8.79
N ASN A 10 15.43 -14.87 -9.51
CA ASN A 10 15.51 -14.89 -10.98
C ASN A 10 14.14 -14.73 -11.66
N VAL A 11 13.25 -13.95 -11.03
CA VAL A 11 11.87 -13.78 -11.47
C VAL A 11 11.81 -12.85 -12.67
N ASN A 12 11.22 -13.36 -13.75
CA ASN A 12 10.86 -12.60 -14.93
C ASN A 12 9.34 -12.43 -14.97
N VAL A 13 8.87 -11.22 -15.26
CA VAL A 13 7.44 -10.91 -15.34
C VAL A 13 7.06 -10.66 -16.79
N TYR A 14 5.92 -11.17 -17.21
CA TYR A 14 5.37 -11.05 -18.56
C TYR A 14 3.92 -10.54 -18.49
N PRO A 15 3.46 -9.72 -19.44
CA PRO A 15 2.06 -9.36 -19.52
C PRO A 15 1.23 -10.60 -19.80
N TYR A 16 0.09 -10.75 -19.13
CA TYR A 16 -0.80 -11.87 -19.32
C TYR A 16 -1.91 -11.48 -20.30
N ALA A 17 -2.03 -12.23 -21.39
CA ALA A 17 -3.13 -12.10 -22.35
C ALA A 17 -3.90 -13.42 -22.39
N ASN A 18 -5.21 -13.36 -22.16
CA ASN A 18 -6.07 -14.51 -22.38
C ASN A 18 -6.25 -14.70 -23.89
N TRP A 19 -5.47 -15.62 -24.47
CA TRP A 19 -5.45 -15.87 -25.90
C TRP A 19 -6.47 -16.96 -26.28
N PRO A 20 -7.56 -16.63 -27.00
CA PRO A 20 -8.61 -17.60 -27.36
C PRO A 20 -8.26 -18.42 -28.60
N GLY A 21 -7.14 -18.14 -29.28
CA GLY A 21 -6.75 -18.83 -30.50
C GLY A 21 -6.10 -20.17 -30.18
N TYR A 22 -6.73 -21.27 -30.56
CA TYR A 22 -6.27 -22.67 -30.42
C TYR A 22 -4.92 -22.99 -31.14
N GLY A 23 -3.85 -22.20 -30.93
CA GLY A 23 -2.57 -22.23 -31.64
C GLY A 23 -1.44 -21.51 -30.90
N VAL A 24 -0.35 -21.15 -31.59
CA VAL A 24 0.83 -20.48 -31.01
C VAL A 24 0.47 -19.03 -30.64
N GLY A 25 0.38 -18.75 -29.34
CA GLY A 25 0.09 -17.41 -28.82
C GLY A 25 1.23 -16.41 -29.08
N PRO A 26 0.98 -15.10 -28.91
CA PRO A 26 1.99 -14.06 -29.11
C PRO A 26 3.19 -14.28 -28.17
N ALA A 27 4.40 -14.07 -28.68
CA ALA A 27 5.60 -14.06 -27.86
C ALA A 27 5.54 -12.87 -26.89
N LEU A 28 5.22 -13.15 -25.62
CA LEU A 28 5.14 -12.13 -24.58
C LEU A 28 6.55 -11.66 -24.24
N THR A 29 6.80 -10.36 -24.35
CA THR A 29 8.06 -9.75 -23.94
C THR A 29 8.12 -9.57 -22.43
N LYS A 30 9.28 -9.83 -21.83
CA LYS A 30 9.52 -9.55 -20.41
C LYS A 30 9.31 -8.07 -20.12
N VAL A 31 8.58 -7.76 -19.05
CA VAL A 31 8.46 -6.40 -18.49
C VAL A 31 9.40 -6.19 -17.31
N ILE A 32 9.70 -7.25 -16.56
CA ILE A 32 10.74 -7.27 -15.52
C ILE A 32 11.66 -8.47 -15.75
N GLU A 33 12.95 -8.26 -15.55
CA GLU A 33 13.98 -9.29 -15.62
C GLU A 33 14.78 -9.40 -14.33
N GLY A 34 14.97 -10.64 -13.85
CA GLY A 34 15.90 -10.96 -12.77
C GLY A 34 15.51 -10.48 -11.37
N ALA A 35 14.22 -10.23 -11.10
CA ALA A 35 13.76 -9.81 -9.78
C ALA A 35 13.86 -10.93 -8.73
N SER A 36 13.86 -10.57 -7.45
CA SER A 36 13.70 -11.52 -6.34
C SER A 36 12.58 -11.05 -5.42
N GLY A 37 12.03 -11.93 -4.60
CA GLY A 37 10.88 -11.54 -3.79
C GLY A 37 10.21 -12.68 -3.06
N VAL A 38 8.92 -12.48 -2.76
CA VAL A 38 8.09 -13.44 -2.04
C VAL A 38 6.82 -13.68 -2.83
N TYR A 39 6.57 -14.96 -3.14
CA TYR A 39 5.31 -15.43 -3.66
C TYR A 39 4.53 -16.12 -2.55
N SER A 40 3.24 -15.85 -2.43
CA SER A 40 2.41 -16.48 -1.39
C SER A 40 1.04 -16.84 -1.91
N VAL A 41 0.54 -17.98 -1.42
CA VAL A 41 -0.81 -18.47 -1.71
C VAL A 41 -1.50 -18.75 -0.39
N GLY A 42 -2.64 -18.10 -0.16
CA GLY A 42 -3.45 -18.23 1.04
C GLY A 42 -4.90 -18.54 0.73
N THR A 43 -5.62 -19.03 1.74
CA THR A 43 -7.06 -19.26 1.64
C THR A 43 -7.80 -18.67 2.82
N LEU A 44 -8.83 -17.86 2.52
CA LEU A 44 -9.74 -17.29 3.50
C LEU A 44 -11.18 -17.62 3.10
N PHE A 45 -11.81 -18.51 3.87
CA PHE A 45 -13.12 -19.09 3.53
C PHE A 45 -13.13 -19.65 2.10
N THR A 46 -13.98 -19.09 1.23
CA THR A 46 -14.11 -19.49 -0.17
C THR A 46 -13.16 -18.73 -1.10
N ASN A 47 -12.30 -17.86 -0.57
CA ASN A 47 -11.39 -17.04 -1.37
C ASN A 47 -9.98 -17.61 -1.36
N VAL A 48 -9.42 -17.81 -2.55
CA VAL A 48 -8.00 -18.13 -2.75
C VAL A 48 -7.27 -16.85 -3.12
N MET A 49 -6.19 -16.55 -2.41
CA MET A 49 -5.43 -15.31 -2.56
C MET A 49 -4.01 -15.62 -3.02
N TYR A 50 -3.61 -15.03 -4.13
CA TYR A 50 -2.25 -15.08 -4.66
C TYR A 50 -1.63 -13.71 -4.50
N ASN A 51 -0.44 -13.62 -3.91
CA ASN A 51 0.32 -12.38 -3.81
C ASN A 51 1.77 -12.60 -4.24
N LEU A 52 2.32 -11.63 -4.94
CA LEU A 52 3.72 -11.60 -5.35
C LEU A 52 4.28 -10.21 -5.07
N SER A 53 5.33 -10.14 -4.26
CA SER A 53 6.08 -8.90 -4.02
C SER A 53 7.50 -9.09 -4.52
N LEU A 54 7.98 -8.17 -5.35
CA LEU A 54 9.30 -8.24 -5.98
C LEU A 54 10.17 -7.04 -5.59
N SER A 55 11.48 -7.22 -5.64
CA SER A 55 12.50 -6.19 -5.49
C SER A 55 13.74 -6.53 -6.32
N GLY A 56 14.55 -5.52 -6.64
CA GLY A 56 15.88 -5.69 -7.24
C GLY A 56 15.92 -6.18 -8.69
N GLY A 57 14.81 -6.11 -9.43
CA GLY A 57 14.76 -6.47 -10.86
C GLY A 57 15.01 -5.30 -11.80
N LYS A 58 15.38 -5.60 -13.05
CA LYS A 58 15.46 -4.60 -14.12
C LYS A 58 14.10 -4.46 -14.80
N GLU A 59 13.48 -3.29 -14.68
CA GLU A 59 12.28 -2.94 -15.43
C GLU A 59 12.66 -2.67 -16.89
N LEU A 60 12.15 -3.49 -17.80
CA LEU A 60 12.38 -3.40 -19.25
C LEU A 60 11.27 -2.59 -19.93
N ALA A 61 10.07 -2.61 -19.36
CA ALA A 61 8.91 -1.86 -19.80
C ALA A 61 8.05 -1.47 -18.59
N PRO A 62 7.34 -0.33 -18.64
CA PRO A 62 6.59 0.18 -17.51
C PRO A 62 5.50 -0.80 -17.08
N LEU A 63 5.41 -1.06 -15.78
CA LEU A 63 4.25 -1.73 -15.20
C LEU A 63 3.03 -0.82 -15.15
N VAL A 64 1.87 -1.35 -15.51
CA VAL A 64 0.59 -0.66 -15.47
C VAL A 64 -0.25 -1.26 -14.34
N VAL A 65 -0.68 -0.42 -13.40
CA VAL A 65 -1.54 -0.85 -12.29
C VAL A 65 -2.87 -1.36 -12.86
N HIS A 66 -3.39 -2.45 -12.28
CA HIS A 66 -4.58 -3.20 -12.73
C HIS A 66 -4.45 -3.99 -14.02
N GLU A 67 -3.31 -3.98 -14.71
CA GLU A 67 -3.04 -4.93 -15.79
C GLU A 67 -2.67 -6.30 -15.23
N SER A 68 -2.88 -7.35 -16.04
CA SER A 68 -2.60 -8.73 -15.67
C SER A 68 -1.21 -9.16 -16.10
N TYR A 69 -0.52 -9.90 -15.24
CA TYR A 69 0.84 -10.36 -15.45
C TYR A 69 1.02 -11.80 -14.97
N VAL A 70 2.03 -12.49 -15.49
CA VAL A 70 2.50 -13.79 -15.02
C VAL A 70 3.99 -13.71 -14.71
N ALA A 71 4.41 -14.34 -13.61
CA ALA A 71 5.80 -14.39 -13.19
C ALA A 71 6.35 -15.81 -13.32
N ILE A 72 7.57 -15.92 -13.85
CA ILE A 72 8.30 -17.17 -14.00
C ILE A 72 9.69 -16.98 -13.41
N GLY A 73 10.10 -17.88 -12.53
CA GLY A 73 11.43 -17.83 -11.92
C GLY A 73 11.73 -19.11 -11.17
N GLU A 74 12.49 -18.98 -10.10
CA GLU A 74 12.90 -20.11 -9.26
C GLU A 74 12.60 -19.80 -7.79
N THR A 75 12.32 -20.84 -7.01
CA THR A 75 12.30 -20.72 -5.54
C THR A 75 13.72 -20.51 -5.01
N GLU A 76 13.86 -20.17 -3.74
CA GLU A 76 15.18 -20.07 -3.07
C GLU A 76 16.06 -21.32 -3.29
N TYR A 77 15.43 -22.50 -3.30
CA TYR A 77 16.05 -23.80 -3.52
C TYR A 77 16.35 -24.13 -4.99
N GLY A 78 16.09 -23.22 -5.93
CA GLY A 78 16.34 -23.44 -7.37
C GLY A 78 15.28 -24.27 -8.08
N VAL A 79 14.13 -24.53 -7.45
CA VAL A 79 13.01 -25.21 -8.12
C VAL A 79 12.26 -24.21 -8.99
N PRO A 80 12.04 -24.49 -10.30
CA PRO A 80 11.26 -23.61 -11.16
C PRO A 80 9.85 -23.37 -10.59
N PHE A 81 9.37 -22.13 -10.63
CA PHE A 81 7.99 -21.79 -10.31
C PHE A 81 7.38 -20.91 -11.39
N THR A 82 6.08 -21.03 -11.56
CA THR A 82 5.25 -20.14 -12.37
C THR A 82 4.11 -19.67 -11.49
N SER A 83 3.92 -18.36 -11.38
CA SER A 83 2.80 -17.80 -10.63
C SER A 83 1.49 -18.07 -11.38
N HIS A 84 0.37 -17.98 -10.68
CA HIS A 84 -0.89 -17.69 -11.35
C HIS A 84 -0.78 -16.32 -12.07
N TRP A 85 -1.64 -16.06 -13.05
CA TRP A 85 -1.79 -14.68 -13.51
C TRP A 85 -2.30 -13.81 -12.35
N VAL A 86 -1.77 -12.60 -12.20
CA VAL A 86 -2.01 -11.68 -11.09
C VAL A 86 -2.12 -10.25 -11.61
N TYR A 87 -2.90 -9.41 -10.92
CA TYR A 87 -2.97 -7.99 -11.25
C TYR A 87 -1.77 -7.24 -10.66
N CYS A 88 -1.20 -6.27 -11.37
CA CYS A 88 -0.28 -5.32 -10.76
C CYS A 88 -1.05 -4.41 -9.80
N LEU A 89 -0.66 -4.40 -8.53
CA LEU A 89 -1.29 -3.63 -7.47
C LEU A 89 -0.48 -2.37 -7.14
N GLN A 90 0.85 -2.46 -7.27
CA GLN A 90 1.77 -1.33 -7.16
C GLN A 90 2.87 -1.47 -8.23
N ALA A 91 3.09 -0.41 -9.00
CA ALA A 91 4.22 -0.28 -9.91
C ALA A 91 5.39 0.47 -9.24
N GLY A 92 6.59 0.37 -9.81
CA GLY A 92 7.80 1.03 -9.31
C GLY A 92 8.91 0.06 -8.90
N PRO A 93 9.89 0.49 -8.09
CA PRO A 93 11.09 -0.29 -7.78
C PRO A 93 10.83 -1.55 -6.95
N GLU A 94 9.72 -1.58 -6.22
CA GLU A 94 9.25 -2.71 -5.43
C GLU A 94 7.82 -3.06 -5.85
N PRO A 95 7.63 -3.66 -7.04
CA PRO A 95 6.31 -3.87 -7.57
C PRO A 95 5.61 -5.02 -6.85
N THR A 96 4.31 -4.87 -6.66
CA THR A 96 3.48 -5.86 -5.98
C THR A 96 2.31 -6.25 -6.86
N PHE A 97 1.93 -7.50 -6.75
CA PHE A 97 0.91 -8.12 -7.57
C PHE A 97 0.01 -9.00 -6.71
N GLY A 98 -1.22 -9.18 -7.16
CA GLY A 98 -2.09 -10.16 -6.53
C GLY A 98 -3.40 -10.41 -7.23
N LEU A 99 -4.01 -11.52 -6.84
CA LEU A 99 -5.27 -12.02 -7.36
C LEU A 99 -6.04 -12.63 -6.19
N THR A 100 -7.34 -12.35 -6.12
CA THR A 100 -8.27 -13.10 -5.29
C THR A 100 -9.30 -13.78 -6.18
N ILE A 101 -9.47 -15.09 -5.96
CA ILE A 101 -10.44 -15.93 -6.65
C ILE A 101 -11.50 -16.33 -5.62
N ASN A 102 -12.76 -15.97 -5.87
CA ASN A 102 -13.86 -16.54 -5.09
C ASN A 102 -14.26 -17.89 -5.69
N ALA A 103 -13.90 -18.97 -5.00
CA ALA A 103 -14.16 -20.35 -5.41
C ALA A 103 -15.62 -20.80 -5.14
N TYR A 104 -16.45 -19.96 -4.51
CA TYR A 104 -17.88 -20.26 -4.29
C TYR A 104 -18.73 -20.09 -5.55
N TYR A 105 -18.34 -19.19 -6.46
CA TYR A 105 -19.11 -18.87 -7.67
C TYR A 105 -18.49 -19.55 -8.90
N VAL A 106 -19.35 -20.06 -9.79
CA VAL A 106 -18.96 -20.57 -11.12
C VAL A 106 -19.78 -19.80 -12.18
N PRO A 107 -19.15 -19.12 -13.16
CA PRO A 107 -17.70 -19.01 -13.36
C PRO A 107 -16.99 -18.29 -12.20
N PHE A 108 -15.72 -18.63 -11.95
CA PHE A 108 -14.96 -18.03 -10.86
C PHE A 108 -14.88 -16.52 -11.02
N HIS A 109 -15.08 -15.80 -9.91
CA HIS A 109 -14.92 -14.35 -9.88
C HIS A 109 -13.47 -14.02 -9.52
N TYR A 110 -12.78 -13.37 -10.45
CA TYR A 110 -11.39 -12.92 -10.31
C TYR A 110 -11.38 -11.44 -10.00
N VAL A 111 -10.77 -11.05 -8.89
CA VAL A 111 -10.59 -9.65 -8.51
C VAL A 111 -9.13 -9.38 -8.16
N PRO A 112 -8.63 -8.14 -8.35
CA PRO A 112 -7.32 -7.75 -7.83
C PRO A 112 -7.15 -8.19 -6.38
N GLY A 113 -5.97 -8.77 -6.08
CA GLY A 113 -5.66 -9.17 -4.71
C GLY A 113 -5.74 -7.98 -3.77
N SER A 114 -6.11 -8.22 -2.51
CA SER A 114 -6.04 -7.19 -1.48
C SER A 114 -4.56 -6.88 -1.21
N TYR A 115 -4.02 -5.88 -1.91
CA TYR A 115 -2.77 -5.28 -1.48
C TYR A 115 -3.01 -4.56 -0.17
N SER A 116 -2.08 -4.68 0.77
CA SER A 116 -1.97 -3.73 1.87
C SER A 116 -1.51 -2.38 1.33
N THR A 117 -2.30 -1.76 0.45
CA THR A 117 -2.23 -0.32 0.30
C THR A 117 -2.48 0.26 1.68
N PRO A 118 -1.72 1.27 2.13
CA PRO A 118 -2.18 2.10 3.23
C PRO A 118 -3.64 2.47 2.92
N PRO A 119 -4.56 2.44 3.91
CA PRO A 119 -5.98 2.68 3.68
C PRO A 119 -6.26 4.13 3.25
N TYR A 120 -5.23 4.87 2.84
CA TYR A 120 -5.21 6.25 2.41
C TYR A 120 -4.25 6.46 1.22
N PHE A 121 -4.39 7.59 0.52
CA PHE A 121 -3.49 8.08 -0.52
C PHE A 121 -3.06 9.53 -0.24
N PRO A 122 -1.83 9.92 -0.60
CA PRO A 122 -1.36 11.29 -0.44
C PRO A 122 -2.02 12.23 -1.45
N ILE A 123 -2.43 13.41 -0.99
CA ILE A 123 -3.03 14.49 -1.78
C ILE A 123 -1.99 15.59 -2.04
N ALA A 124 -1.29 16.03 -0.99
CA ALA A 124 -0.34 17.14 -1.10
C ALA A 124 0.74 17.06 -0.02
N ALA A 125 1.96 17.46 -0.35
CA ALA A 125 3.08 17.48 0.58
C ALA A 125 3.00 18.66 1.55
N LEU A 126 3.41 18.43 2.81
CA LEU A 126 3.51 19.42 3.86
C LEU A 126 4.92 19.43 4.47
N THR A 127 5.39 20.64 4.79
CA THR A 127 6.64 20.89 5.52
C THR A 127 6.36 21.69 6.80
N ASP A 128 7.35 21.82 7.68
CA ASP A 128 7.22 22.52 8.97
C ASP A 128 6.02 22.03 9.81
N ILE A 129 5.77 20.71 9.78
CA ILE A 129 4.61 20.13 10.46
C ILE A 129 4.81 20.23 11.97
N THR A 130 3.81 20.79 12.65
CA THR A 130 3.68 20.76 14.10
C THR A 130 2.42 20.01 14.48
N VAL A 131 2.56 19.00 15.33
CA VAL A 131 1.45 18.21 15.86
C VAL A 131 1.32 18.51 17.34
N SER A 132 0.13 18.92 17.77
CA SER A 132 -0.23 19.10 19.18
C SER A 132 -1.54 18.40 19.51
N GLN A 133 -1.75 18.14 20.79
CA GLN A 133 -2.99 17.60 21.33
C GLN A 133 -3.64 18.64 22.24
N LEU A 134 -4.90 18.95 21.99
CA LEU A 134 -5.74 19.71 22.92
C LEU A 134 -6.20 18.78 24.05
N PHE A 135 -6.17 19.28 25.28
CA PHE A 135 -6.71 18.52 26.40
C PHE A 135 -8.23 18.44 26.31
N ALA A 136 -8.77 17.26 26.62
CA ALA A 136 -10.20 17.07 26.72
C ALA A 136 -10.74 17.86 27.93
N PRO A 137 -11.93 18.48 27.83
CA PRO A 137 -12.60 19.08 28.98
C PRO A 137 -12.71 18.07 30.14
N PRO A 138 -12.53 18.51 31.41
CA PRO A 138 -12.45 19.90 31.88
C PRO A 138 -11.05 20.52 31.89
N ALA A 139 -10.01 19.80 31.46
CA ALA A 139 -8.65 20.32 31.45
C ALA A 139 -8.45 21.33 30.31
N ILE A 140 -7.77 22.45 30.60
CA ILE A 140 -7.46 23.50 29.62
C ILE A 140 -5.96 23.46 29.35
N GLY A 141 -5.58 23.30 28.09
CA GLY A 141 -4.18 23.30 27.67
C GLY A 141 -3.95 22.57 26.37
N GLN A 142 -2.69 22.61 25.92
CA GLN A 142 -2.22 21.86 24.76
C GLN A 142 -0.88 21.21 25.07
N LYS A 143 -0.65 20.06 24.46
CA LYS A 143 0.62 19.32 24.54
C LYS A 143 1.21 19.20 23.15
N LEU A 144 2.45 19.64 22.97
CA LEU A 144 3.18 19.40 21.73
C LEU A 144 3.55 17.91 21.64
N LEU A 145 3.43 17.34 20.45
CA LEU A 145 3.73 15.93 20.16
C LEU A 145 4.88 15.80 19.16
N ILE A 146 4.81 16.52 18.04
CA ILE A 146 5.83 16.52 16.99
C ILE A 146 6.11 17.95 16.56
N VAL A 147 7.37 18.29 16.33
CA VAL A 147 7.79 19.57 15.76
C VAL A 147 8.74 19.36 14.58
N ASN A 148 8.76 20.33 13.66
CA ASN A 148 9.61 20.32 12.46
C ASN A 148 9.43 19.04 11.62
N GLY A 149 8.19 18.56 11.50
CA GLY A 149 7.90 17.36 10.73
C GLY A 149 7.75 17.63 9.24
N THR A 150 7.83 16.56 8.47
CA THR A 150 7.44 16.52 7.05
C THR A 150 6.44 15.41 6.83
N GLY A 151 5.63 15.52 5.79
CA GLY A 151 4.61 14.52 5.53
C GLY A 151 3.66 14.92 4.42
N ASN A 152 2.49 14.30 4.40
CA ASN A 152 1.50 14.50 3.36
C ASN A 152 0.11 14.67 3.96
N ILE A 153 -0.69 15.54 3.37
CA ILE A 153 -2.16 15.48 3.47
C ILE A 153 -2.57 14.16 2.82
N ILE A 154 -3.41 13.40 3.49
CA ILE A 154 -3.89 12.10 3.03
C ILE A 154 -5.42 12.06 3.00
N ALA A 155 -5.99 11.20 2.16
CA ALA A 155 -7.42 10.85 2.19
C ALA A 155 -7.60 9.33 2.13
N THR A 156 -8.64 8.82 2.80
CA THR A 156 -8.91 7.37 2.86
C THR A 156 -9.40 6.80 1.52
N LYS A 157 -9.03 5.53 1.25
CA LYS A 157 -9.37 4.75 0.04
C LYS A 157 -10.65 3.93 0.19
N THR A 158 -11.04 3.59 1.42
CA THR A 158 -12.16 2.69 1.74
C THR A 158 -13.09 3.35 2.74
N GLY A 159 -14.40 3.23 2.52
CA GLY A 159 -15.37 4.16 3.08
C GLY A 159 -15.43 5.40 2.20
N THR A 160 -16.57 6.08 2.19
CA THR A 160 -16.80 7.31 1.42
C THR A 160 -15.56 8.23 1.50
N PRO A 161 -15.03 8.77 0.37
CA PRO A 161 -13.75 9.50 0.26
C PRO A 161 -13.74 10.85 1.00
N HIS A 162 -14.04 10.85 2.29
CA HIS A 162 -14.38 12.04 3.09
C HIS A 162 -13.50 12.16 4.34
N GLU A 163 -12.74 11.14 4.70
CA GLU A 163 -11.81 11.23 5.82
C GLU A 163 -10.46 11.71 5.31
N MET A 164 -10.25 13.02 5.43
CA MET A 164 -8.95 13.65 5.23
C MET A 164 -8.16 13.64 6.53
N GLY A 165 -6.85 13.58 6.39
CA GLY A 165 -5.92 13.56 7.50
C GLY A 165 -4.52 13.98 7.09
N VAL A 166 -3.55 13.68 7.94
CA VAL A 166 -2.15 13.96 7.70
C VAL A 166 -1.33 12.73 8.09
N GLU A 167 -0.44 12.30 7.21
CA GLU A 167 0.67 11.43 7.59
C GLU A 167 1.89 12.30 7.89
N VAL A 168 2.64 11.95 8.93
CA VAL A 168 3.89 12.63 9.32
C VAL A 168 5.01 11.60 9.24
N THR A 169 5.88 11.75 8.25
CA THR A 169 6.97 10.81 7.94
C THR A 169 8.24 11.10 8.73
N SER A 170 8.46 12.36 9.14
CA SER A 170 9.64 12.77 9.90
C SER A 170 9.30 13.86 10.92
N GLY A 171 10.24 14.18 11.81
CA GLY A 171 10.13 15.27 12.79
C GLY A 171 10.64 14.87 14.17
N HIS A 172 10.80 15.84 15.06
CA HIS A 172 11.22 15.60 16.43
C HIS A 172 10.01 15.33 17.32
N ARG A 173 9.88 14.09 17.81
CA ARG A 173 8.83 13.71 18.78
C ARG A 173 9.19 14.24 20.15
N VAL A 174 8.50 15.29 20.58
CA VAL A 174 8.68 15.90 21.90
C VAL A 174 7.87 15.20 22.99
N SER A 175 6.98 14.30 22.61
CA SER A 175 6.14 13.55 23.54
C SER A 175 5.71 12.20 22.95
N PRO A 176 5.39 11.21 23.80
CA PRO A 176 4.91 9.92 23.34
C PRO A 176 3.59 10.08 22.59
N LEU A 177 3.51 9.42 21.43
CA LEU A 177 2.29 9.23 20.67
C LEU A 177 1.71 7.86 20.97
N ALA A 178 0.39 7.81 21.09
CA ALA A 178 -0.37 6.59 21.25
C ALA A 178 -1.51 6.57 20.24
N VAL A 179 -1.81 5.37 19.72
CA VAL A 179 -2.99 5.15 18.88
C VAL A 179 -4.25 5.43 19.70
N GLY A 180 -5.22 6.10 19.10
CA GLY A 180 -6.46 6.52 19.73
C GLY A 180 -6.41 7.90 20.40
N LEU A 181 -5.28 8.61 20.40
CA LEU A 181 -5.23 9.99 20.90
C LEU A 181 -6.13 10.89 20.05
N GLN A 182 -7.10 11.52 20.69
CA GLN A 182 -8.05 12.45 20.08
C GLN A 182 -7.69 13.91 20.38
N GLY A 183 -8.34 14.83 19.67
CA GLY A 183 -8.12 16.27 19.85
C GLY A 183 -6.81 16.74 19.25
N ILE A 184 -6.31 16.03 18.23
CA ILE A 184 -5.06 16.37 17.57
C ILE A 184 -5.28 17.58 16.65
N LEU A 185 -4.38 18.55 16.80
CA LEU A 185 -4.23 19.73 15.95
C LEU A 185 -2.91 19.58 15.19
N ILE A 186 -2.99 19.75 13.88
CA ILE A 186 -1.82 19.74 13.00
C ILE A 186 -1.76 21.05 12.26
N THR A 187 -0.58 21.66 12.24
CA THR A 187 -0.27 22.79 11.35
C THR A 187 0.92 22.42 10.47
N GLY A 188 0.96 22.95 9.26
CA GLY A 188 2.07 22.76 8.34
C GLY A 188 2.01 23.76 7.20
N LYS A 189 3.06 23.82 6.38
CA LYS A 189 3.13 24.68 5.20
C LYS A 189 3.05 23.85 3.92
N THR A 190 2.33 24.36 2.92
CA THR A 190 2.40 23.83 1.56
C THR A 190 3.73 24.19 0.90
N LYS A 191 3.99 23.61 -0.29
CA LYS A 191 5.13 23.99 -1.13
C LYS A 191 5.19 25.50 -1.43
N ASP A 192 4.02 26.14 -1.52
CA ASP A 192 3.90 27.59 -1.79
C ASP A 192 4.05 28.45 -0.52
N GLY A 193 4.30 27.82 0.64
CA GLY A 193 4.50 28.50 1.92
C GLY A 193 3.19 28.86 2.66
N HIS A 194 2.03 28.46 2.14
CA HIS A 194 0.75 28.71 2.81
C HIS A 194 0.58 27.81 4.04
N LEU A 195 0.19 28.41 5.16
CA LEU A 195 -0.11 27.68 6.38
C LEU A 195 -1.47 26.97 6.26
N ILE A 196 -1.47 25.66 6.49
CA ILE A 196 -2.68 24.85 6.61
C ILE A 196 -2.78 24.33 8.03
N SER A 197 -4.01 24.24 8.54
CA SER A 197 -4.31 23.64 9.83
C SER A 197 -5.44 22.63 9.72
N PHE A 198 -5.26 21.49 10.40
CA PHE A 198 -6.26 20.46 10.61
C PHE A 198 -6.52 20.33 12.11
N ASN A 199 -7.78 20.26 12.51
CA ASN A 199 -8.20 20.10 13.89
C ASN A 199 -9.05 18.86 14.09
N SER A 200 -9.23 18.47 15.35
CA SER A 200 -10.08 17.33 15.75
C SER A 200 -9.71 16.03 15.04
N LEU A 201 -8.41 15.80 14.83
CA LEU A 201 -7.90 14.55 14.29
C LEU A 201 -7.69 13.53 15.43
N THR A 202 -7.66 12.26 15.05
CA THR A 202 -7.35 11.12 15.91
C THR A 202 -6.10 10.43 15.37
N CYS A 203 -5.15 10.11 16.26
CA CYS A 203 -3.98 9.32 15.92
C CYS A 203 -4.41 7.87 15.65
N THR A 204 -4.34 7.42 14.40
CA THR A 204 -4.68 6.05 14.01
C THR A 204 -3.47 5.15 13.94
N ASP A 205 -2.29 5.72 13.70
CA ASP A 205 -1.00 5.03 13.76
C ASP A 205 0.04 5.94 14.43
N ALA A 206 0.75 5.40 15.41
CA ALA A 206 1.82 6.10 16.13
C ALA A 206 3.22 5.72 15.62
N GLY A 207 3.32 4.88 14.58
CA GLY A 207 4.57 4.45 13.95
C GLY A 207 5.27 5.54 13.16
N GLU A 208 6.25 5.16 12.33
CA GLU A 208 6.93 6.02 11.36
C GLU A 208 6.61 5.49 9.96
N PRO A 209 5.63 6.06 9.23
CA PRO A 209 4.96 7.34 9.47
C PRO A 209 3.86 7.30 10.54
N ALA A 210 3.67 8.42 11.25
CA ALA A 210 2.52 8.61 12.15
C ALA A 210 1.32 9.09 11.34
N VAL A 211 0.14 8.53 11.59
CA VAL A 211 -1.07 8.77 10.78
C VAL A 211 -2.17 9.35 11.67
N PHE A 212 -2.74 10.46 11.19
CA PHE A 212 -3.81 11.17 11.88
C PHE A 212 -5.00 11.34 10.93
N LEU A 213 -6.17 10.81 11.31
CA LEU A 213 -7.39 10.87 10.51
C LEU A 213 -8.51 11.58 11.27
N ARG A 214 -9.42 12.23 10.54
CA ARG A 214 -10.64 12.77 11.13
C ARG A 214 -11.63 11.63 11.34
N GLN A 215 -12.00 11.39 12.59
CA GLN A 215 -13.00 10.38 12.92
C GLN A 215 -14.40 10.94 12.58
N LEU A 216 -15.18 10.22 11.77
CA LEU A 216 -16.60 10.49 11.61
C LEU A 216 -17.33 10.07 12.90
N ALA A 217 -18.17 10.97 13.40
CA ALA A 217 -19.09 10.72 14.51
C ALA A 217 -20.32 9.94 14.05
#